data_AF-A0A7C9CLQ9-F1
#
_entry.id   AF-A0A7C9CLQ9-F1
#
_cell.length_a   1.000
_cell.length_b   1.000
_cell.length_c   1.000
_cell.angle_alpha   90.00
_cell.angle_beta   90.00
_cell.angle_gamma   90.00
#
_symmetry.space_group_name_H-M   'P 1'
#
loop_
_entity.id
_entity.type
_entity.pdbx_description
1 polymer ?
#
loop_
_entity_poly.entity_id
_entity_poly.type
_entity_poly.pdbx_seq_one_letter_code
_entity_poly.pdbx_strand_id
1 'polypeptide(L)'
;PSSLGMLRGLQHLNVGHNSLTGSIPSSLFNVSSLWMISLWGNRLTGRLPSDLCDNLPEIETIAVSYNKLSGPIPSNLSTCRKLQMLSLSFNAFSGQIPEGVGMLPLIQELFLGDNYLTGTIPGSISNLTSLKKIGLERAHLSGTINYHTYPLIPCSDWLLGSLHAAQQKGRGDYRGFVKEIAKRCE
;
A
#
# COMPACT_ATOMS: atom_id res chain seq x y z
N PRO A 1 -10.88 -13.41 -13.79
CA PRO A 1 -12.00 -14.38 -13.67
C PRO A 1 -11.72 -15.35 -12.51
N SER A 2 -12.75 -15.99 -11.95
CA SER A 2 -12.59 -16.94 -10.82
C SER A 2 -11.72 -18.15 -11.15
N SER A 3 -11.62 -18.51 -12.44
CA SER A 3 -10.73 -19.57 -12.95
C SER A 3 -9.24 -19.33 -12.66
N LEU A 4 -8.80 -18.10 -12.37
CA LEU A 4 -7.43 -17.84 -11.92
C LEU A 4 -7.07 -18.60 -10.65
N GLY A 5 -8.04 -18.83 -9.76
CA GLY A 5 -7.86 -19.62 -8.54
C GLY A 5 -7.60 -21.11 -8.79
N MET A 6 -7.78 -21.59 -10.02
CA MET A 6 -7.49 -22.99 -10.38
C MET A 6 -6.03 -23.21 -10.78
N LEU A 7 -5.25 -22.13 -10.98
CA LEU A 7 -3.86 -22.18 -11.40
C LEU A 7 -2.94 -22.48 -10.20
N ARG A 8 -2.98 -23.72 -9.70
CA ARG A 8 -2.27 -24.16 -8.47
C ARG A 8 -0.75 -24.03 -8.51
N GLY A 9 -0.16 -23.83 -9.69
CA GLY A 9 1.28 -23.59 -9.87
C GLY A 9 1.63 -22.13 -10.14
N LEU A 10 0.66 -21.21 -10.11
CA LEU A 10 0.92 -19.80 -10.38
C LEU A 10 1.68 -19.18 -9.20
N GLN A 11 2.88 -18.72 -9.47
CA GLN A 11 3.77 -18.14 -8.45
C GLN A 11 3.80 -16.62 -8.49
N HIS A 12 3.71 -16.05 -9.69
CA HIS A 12 3.78 -14.62 -9.92
C HIS A 12 2.67 -14.21 -10.87
N LEU A 13 1.82 -13.29 -10.43
CA LEU A 13 0.81 -12.65 -11.27
C LEU A 13 1.12 -11.16 -11.38
N ASN A 14 1.48 -10.73 -12.59
CA ASN A 14 1.61 -9.31 -12.91
C ASN A 14 0.77 -8.97 -14.14
N VAL A 15 -0.26 -8.17 -13.91
CA VAL A 15 -1.13 -7.58 -14.94
C VAL A 15 -1.30 -6.08 -14.68
N GLY A 16 -0.28 -5.47 -14.09
CA GLY A 16 -0.26 -4.04 -13.81
C GLY A 16 -0.28 -3.18 -15.08
N HIS A 17 -0.70 -1.93 -14.94
CA HIS A 17 -0.78 -0.93 -16.00
C HIS A 17 -1.63 -1.39 -17.21
N ASN A 18 -2.87 -1.78 -16.92
CA ASN A 18 -3.84 -2.20 -17.91
C ASN A 18 -5.17 -1.44 -17.73
N SER A 19 -6.20 -1.81 -18.51
CA SER A 19 -7.56 -1.27 -18.37
C SER A 19 -8.52 -2.28 -17.75
N LEU A 20 -8.03 -3.21 -16.91
CA LEU A 20 -8.87 -4.23 -16.28
C LEU A 20 -9.92 -3.59 -15.37
N THR A 21 -11.14 -4.12 -15.42
CA THR A 21 -12.30 -3.66 -14.65
C THR A 21 -12.91 -4.81 -13.85
N GLY A 22 -13.90 -4.50 -13.01
CA GLY A 22 -14.57 -5.47 -12.16
C GLY A 22 -13.78 -5.76 -10.88
N SER A 23 -14.27 -6.72 -10.10
CA SER A 23 -13.64 -7.09 -8.83
C SER A 23 -12.52 -8.11 -9.00
N ILE A 24 -11.57 -8.06 -8.06
CA ILE A 24 -10.56 -9.11 -7.92
C ILE A 24 -11.27 -10.38 -7.42
N PRO A 25 -11.20 -11.50 -8.14
CA PRO A 25 -11.86 -12.73 -7.70
C PRO A 25 -11.21 -13.24 -6.42
N SER A 26 -12.00 -13.54 -5.38
CA SER A 26 -11.50 -14.03 -4.09
C SER A 26 -10.69 -15.33 -4.22
N SER A 27 -11.01 -16.16 -5.21
CA SER A 27 -10.28 -17.40 -5.52
C SER A 27 -8.80 -17.18 -5.85
N LEU A 28 -8.40 -15.98 -6.28
CA LEU A 28 -6.98 -15.64 -6.47
C LEU A 28 -6.19 -15.74 -5.16
N PHE A 29 -6.80 -15.36 -4.03
CA PHE A 29 -6.18 -15.40 -2.71
C PHE A 29 -6.17 -16.81 -2.08
N ASN A 30 -6.57 -17.83 -2.85
CA ASN A 30 -6.49 -19.24 -2.46
C ASN A 30 -5.38 -20.01 -3.22
N VAL A 31 -4.59 -19.31 -4.05
CA VAL A 31 -3.48 -19.92 -4.79
C VAL A 31 -2.23 -19.86 -3.94
N SER A 32 -2.00 -20.92 -3.15
CA SER A 32 -0.95 -20.97 -2.13
C SER A 32 0.48 -20.86 -2.64
N SER A 33 0.71 -21.07 -3.94
CA SER A 33 2.01 -20.90 -4.58
C SER A 33 2.38 -19.44 -4.88
N LEU A 34 1.43 -18.50 -4.77
CA LEU A 34 1.67 -17.09 -5.11
C LEU A 34 2.61 -16.43 -4.10
N TRP A 35 3.74 -15.93 -4.60
CA TRP A 35 4.62 -15.04 -3.86
C TRP A 35 4.48 -13.57 -4.27
N MET A 36 3.91 -13.28 -5.45
CA MET A 36 3.64 -11.90 -5.87
C MET A 36 2.32 -11.75 -6.63
N ILE A 37 1.56 -10.74 -6.21
CA ILE A 37 0.35 -10.25 -6.87
C ILE A 37 0.55 -8.77 -7.20
N SER A 38 0.57 -8.46 -8.49
CA SER A 38 0.74 -7.09 -9.01
C SER A 38 -0.38 -6.75 -10.00
N LEU A 39 -1.31 -5.92 -9.54
CA LEU A 39 -2.52 -5.49 -10.24
C LEU A 39 -2.60 -3.95 -10.37
N TRP A 40 -1.50 -3.26 -10.09
CA TRP A 40 -1.45 -1.80 -10.01
C TRP A 40 -1.86 -1.12 -11.33
N GLY A 41 -2.33 0.11 -11.29
CA GLY A 41 -2.61 0.90 -12.50
C GLY A 41 -3.71 0.29 -13.37
N ASN A 42 -4.85 -0.03 -12.78
CA ASN A 42 -6.01 -0.60 -13.45
C ASN A 42 -7.29 0.17 -13.04
N ARG A 43 -8.47 -0.37 -13.37
CA ARG A 43 -9.78 0.19 -12.98
C ARG A 43 -10.57 -0.81 -12.13
N LEU A 44 -9.87 -1.66 -11.38
CA LEU A 44 -10.48 -2.70 -10.53
C LEU A 44 -11.27 -2.08 -9.39
N THR A 45 -12.39 -2.69 -9.05
CA THR A 45 -13.35 -2.24 -8.02
C THR A 45 -13.58 -3.32 -6.96
N GLY A 46 -14.44 -3.04 -5.98
CA GLY A 46 -14.77 -3.98 -4.92
C GLY A 46 -13.78 -3.94 -3.76
N ARG A 47 -13.81 -4.97 -2.91
CA ARG A 47 -13.05 -5.03 -1.67
C ARG A 47 -12.01 -6.15 -1.72
N LEU A 48 -10.94 -5.99 -0.95
CA LEU A 48 -10.06 -7.12 -0.64
C LEU A 48 -10.76 -8.04 0.38
N PRO A 49 -10.62 -9.37 0.26
CA PRO A 49 -11.16 -10.30 1.24
C PRO A 49 -10.53 -10.08 2.63
N SER A 50 -11.32 -10.18 3.70
CA SER A 50 -10.84 -10.03 5.08
C SER A 50 -9.93 -11.17 5.53
N ASP A 51 -9.96 -12.28 4.79
CA ASP A 51 -9.25 -13.54 4.98
C ASP A 51 -8.13 -13.73 3.93
N LEU A 52 -7.69 -12.67 3.22
CA LEU A 52 -6.80 -12.81 2.06
C LEU A 52 -5.47 -13.54 2.36
N CYS A 53 -4.94 -13.39 3.58
CA CYS A 53 -3.67 -13.97 3.98
C CYS A 53 -3.79 -15.41 4.51
N ASP A 54 -5.00 -15.97 4.66
CA ASP A 54 -5.19 -17.29 5.29
C ASP A 54 -4.62 -18.44 4.44
N ASN A 55 -4.58 -18.27 3.11
CA ASN A 55 -4.14 -19.29 2.16
C ASN A 55 -2.97 -18.85 1.28
N LEU A 56 -2.22 -17.81 1.69
CA LEU A 56 -1.08 -17.26 0.95
C LEU A 56 0.22 -17.33 1.76
N PRO A 57 0.74 -18.54 2.07
CA PRO A 57 1.91 -18.70 2.92
C PRO A 57 3.21 -18.15 2.30
N GLU A 58 3.26 -18.05 0.97
CA GLU A 58 4.44 -17.62 0.22
C GLU A 58 4.42 -16.14 -0.18
N ILE A 59 3.35 -15.38 0.12
CA ILE A 59 3.19 -14.03 -0.40
C ILE A 59 4.21 -13.03 0.17
N GLU A 60 4.94 -12.40 -0.74
CA GLU A 60 5.95 -11.38 -0.47
C GLU A 60 5.52 -10.00 -0.97
N THR A 61 4.73 -9.93 -2.05
CA THR A 61 4.30 -8.66 -2.65
C THR A 61 2.82 -8.65 -2.96
N ILE A 62 2.13 -7.64 -2.43
CA ILE A 62 0.76 -7.28 -2.83
C ILE A 62 0.78 -5.82 -3.31
N ALA A 63 0.63 -5.62 -4.61
CA ALA A 63 0.59 -4.29 -5.23
C ALA A 63 -0.72 -4.11 -6.00
N VAL A 64 -1.62 -3.30 -5.46
CA VAL A 64 -2.95 -3.00 -6.05
C VAL A 64 -3.20 -1.50 -6.17
N SER A 65 -2.14 -0.69 -6.09
CA SER A 65 -2.22 0.76 -6.17
C SER A 65 -2.80 1.27 -7.48
N TYR A 66 -3.29 2.52 -7.50
CA TYR A 66 -3.92 3.13 -8.68
C TYR A 66 -5.07 2.28 -9.25
N ASN A 67 -6.07 2.02 -8.40
CA ASN A 67 -7.30 1.33 -8.76
C ASN A 67 -8.50 2.06 -8.12
N LYS A 68 -9.67 1.40 -8.09
CA LYS A 68 -10.91 1.89 -7.46
C LYS A 68 -11.38 0.92 -6.36
N LEU A 69 -10.46 0.23 -5.71
CA LEU A 69 -10.76 -0.69 -4.61
C LEU A 69 -11.24 0.09 -3.39
N SER A 70 -12.17 -0.47 -2.63
CA SER A 70 -12.80 0.19 -1.49
C SER A 70 -12.97 -0.75 -0.30
N GLY A 71 -13.53 -0.22 0.80
CA GLY A 71 -13.70 -0.97 2.04
C GLY A 71 -12.48 -0.89 2.97
N PRO A 72 -12.48 -1.65 4.06
CA PRO A 72 -11.39 -1.61 5.03
C PRO A 72 -10.13 -2.33 4.53
N ILE A 73 -8.98 -1.94 5.08
CA ILE A 73 -7.77 -2.74 4.99
C ILE A 73 -8.01 -4.06 5.74
N PRO A 74 -7.72 -5.22 5.15
CA PRO A 74 -7.93 -6.53 5.77
C PRO A 74 -7.20 -6.67 7.11
N SER A 75 -7.92 -7.12 8.14
CA SER A 75 -7.38 -7.20 9.51
C SER A 75 -6.41 -8.37 9.71
N ASN A 76 -6.48 -9.40 8.87
CA ASN A 76 -5.62 -10.58 8.95
C ASN A 76 -4.26 -10.40 8.26
N LEU A 77 -3.87 -9.18 7.83
CA LEU A 77 -2.59 -8.96 7.15
C LEU A 77 -1.38 -9.50 7.95
N SER A 78 -1.45 -9.51 9.28
CA SER A 78 -0.41 -10.06 10.17
C SER A 78 -0.11 -11.55 9.95
N THR A 79 -0.99 -12.30 9.27
CA THR A 79 -0.78 -13.71 8.93
C THR A 79 0.06 -13.89 7.66
N CYS A 80 0.19 -12.87 6.80
CA CYS A 80 1.12 -12.86 5.68
C CYS A 80 2.58 -12.67 6.15
N ARG A 81 3.16 -13.69 6.80
CA ARG A 81 4.47 -13.60 7.50
C ARG A 81 5.66 -13.29 6.59
N LYS A 82 5.55 -13.56 5.28
CA LYS A 82 6.59 -13.30 4.27
C LYS A 82 6.42 -11.97 3.55
N LEU A 83 5.38 -11.19 3.85
CA LEU A 83 5.07 -9.95 3.14
C LEU A 83 6.18 -8.91 3.33
N GLN A 84 6.76 -8.47 2.22
CA GLN A 84 7.84 -7.49 2.15
C GLN A 84 7.38 -6.16 1.53
N MET A 85 6.39 -6.20 0.63
CA MET A 85 5.81 -5.02 0.01
C MET A 85 4.29 -5.06 0.03
N LEU A 86 3.69 -4.00 0.57
CA LEU A 86 2.25 -3.74 0.53
C LEU A 86 1.99 -2.36 -0.07
N SER A 87 1.40 -2.32 -1.27
CA SER A 87 1.03 -1.08 -1.94
C SER A 87 -0.47 -1.04 -2.21
N LEU A 88 -1.18 -0.26 -1.39
CA LEU A 88 -2.62 -0.01 -1.47
C LEU A 88 -2.96 1.43 -1.89
N SER A 89 -1.94 2.25 -2.15
CA SER A 89 -2.11 3.68 -2.39
C SER A 89 -2.96 4.01 -3.63
N PHE A 90 -3.55 5.20 -3.67
CA PHE A 90 -4.40 5.64 -4.79
C PHE A 90 -5.57 4.69 -5.04
N ASN A 91 -6.38 4.49 -4.01
CA ASN A 91 -7.62 3.71 -4.03
C ASN A 91 -8.69 4.45 -3.21
N ALA A 92 -9.76 3.75 -2.84
CA ALA A 92 -10.84 4.23 -1.99
C ALA A 92 -10.94 3.40 -0.69
N PHE A 93 -9.83 2.87 -0.17
CA PHE A 93 -9.84 2.17 1.12
C PHE A 93 -10.24 3.14 2.24
N SER A 94 -11.01 2.65 3.21
CA SER A 94 -11.67 3.48 4.23
C SER A 94 -11.58 2.84 5.62
N GLY A 95 -11.74 3.65 6.67
CA GLY A 95 -11.63 3.17 8.05
C GLY A 95 -10.20 3.23 8.57
N GLN A 96 -9.93 2.53 9.68
CA GLN A 96 -8.64 2.59 10.36
C GLN A 96 -7.60 1.65 9.74
N ILE A 97 -6.33 1.98 9.92
CA ILE A 97 -5.22 1.06 9.66
C ILE A 97 -5.26 -0.01 10.77
N PRO A 98 -5.38 -1.31 10.45
CA PRO A 98 -5.40 -2.37 11.47
C PRO A 98 -4.06 -2.46 12.21
N GLU A 99 -4.10 -2.73 13.52
CA GLU A 99 -2.89 -3.01 14.33
C GLU A 99 -2.03 -4.15 13.76
N GLY A 100 -2.66 -5.11 13.07
CA GLY A 100 -1.96 -6.20 12.39
C GLY A 100 -0.94 -5.74 11.34
N VAL A 101 -1.09 -4.53 10.77
CA VAL A 101 -0.10 -3.96 9.83
C VAL A 101 1.24 -3.74 10.53
N GLY A 102 1.24 -3.31 11.80
CA GLY A 102 2.43 -3.16 12.62
C GLY A 102 3.03 -4.48 13.12
N MET A 103 2.45 -5.63 12.76
CA MET A 103 2.90 -6.96 13.17
C MET A 103 3.52 -7.77 12.00
N LEU A 104 3.78 -7.12 10.86
CA LEU A 104 4.41 -7.73 9.69
C LEU A 104 5.93 -7.78 9.86
N PRO A 105 6.55 -8.95 10.11
CA PRO A 105 7.95 -9.01 10.55
C PRO A 105 8.96 -8.63 9.46
N LEU A 106 8.60 -8.82 8.18
CA LEU A 106 9.50 -8.64 7.03
C LEU A 106 9.11 -7.48 6.11
N ILE A 107 8.12 -6.67 6.49
CA ILE A 107 7.67 -5.56 5.64
C ILE A 107 8.79 -4.52 5.49
N GLN A 108 9.08 -4.16 4.25
CA GLN A 108 10.09 -3.17 3.88
C GLN A 108 9.47 -1.94 3.24
N GLU A 109 8.38 -2.12 2.49
CA GLU A 109 7.71 -1.03 1.78
C GLU A 109 6.20 -1.06 2.05
N LEU A 110 5.68 0.02 2.67
CA LEU A 110 4.28 0.17 3.03
C LEU A 110 3.71 1.47 2.46
N PHE A 111 2.82 1.36 1.48
CA PHE A 111 2.18 2.51 0.84
C PHE A 111 0.66 2.45 1.00
N LEU A 112 0.11 3.33 1.85
CA LEU A 112 -1.31 3.44 2.16
C LEU A 112 -1.91 4.80 1.79
N GLY A 113 -1.08 5.76 1.36
CA GLY A 113 -1.49 7.11 0.99
C GLY A 113 -2.56 7.17 -0.11
N ASP A 114 -3.18 8.32 -0.29
CA ASP A 114 -4.25 8.55 -1.28
C ASP A 114 -5.41 7.54 -1.13
N ASN A 115 -5.97 7.49 0.07
CA ASN A 115 -7.13 6.68 0.43
C ASN A 115 -8.01 7.48 1.42
N TYR A 116 -9.22 6.97 1.70
CA TYR A 116 -10.14 7.53 2.69
C TYR A 116 -9.92 6.95 4.11
N LEU A 117 -8.67 6.63 4.45
CA LEU A 117 -8.33 6.09 5.77
C LEU A 117 -8.49 7.17 6.84
N THR A 118 -8.98 6.76 8.00
CA THR A 118 -9.30 7.63 9.15
C THR A 118 -8.70 7.07 10.44
N GLY A 119 -8.79 7.83 11.53
CA GLY A 119 -8.24 7.44 12.82
C GLY A 119 -6.73 7.66 12.91
N THR A 120 -6.09 7.00 13.87
CA THR A 120 -4.66 7.20 14.15
C THR A 120 -3.76 6.19 13.46
N ILE A 121 -2.52 6.59 13.23
CA ILE A 121 -1.44 5.65 12.89
C ILE A 121 -1.27 4.67 14.07
N PRO A 122 -1.43 3.35 13.87
CA PRO A 122 -1.27 2.36 14.94
C PRO A 122 0.11 2.45 15.60
N GLY A 123 0.15 2.41 16.92
CA GLY A 123 1.42 2.44 17.66
C GLY A 123 2.33 1.28 17.28
N SER A 124 1.76 0.13 16.92
CA SER A 124 2.48 -1.04 16.43
C SER A 124 3.33 -0.80 15.18
N ILE A 125 3.13 0.29 14.41
CA ILE A 125 4.02 0.63 13.29
C ILE A 125 5.47 0.83 13.75
N SER A 126 5.70 1.20 15.02
CA SER A 126 7.07 1.28 15.58
C SER A 126 7.77 -0.09 15.68
N ASN A 127 7.05 -1.20 15.60
CA ASN A 127 7.60 -2.56 15.65
C ASN A 127 8.16 -3.03 14.30
N LEU A 128 7.94 -2.28 13.22
CA LEU A 128 8.34 -2.64 11.87
C LEU A 128 9.83 -2.37 11.64
N THR A 129 10.70 -3.18 12.25
CA THR A 129 12.16 -2.99 12.22
C THR A 129 12.80 -3.15 10.85
N SER A 130 12.13 -3.83 9.92
CA SER A 130 12.58 -4.02 8.53
C SER A 130 12.14 -2.90 7.58
N LEU A 131 11.33 -1.94 8.06
CA LEU A 131 10.69 -0.94 7.22
C LEU A 131 11.71 0.07 6.68
N LYS A 132 11.72 0.23 5.35
CA LYS A 132 12.60 1.15 4.62
C LYS A 132 11.85 2.33 4.04
N LYS A 133 10.61 2.12 3.63
CA LYS A 133 9.76 3.13 2.99
C LYS A 133 8.34 3.06 3.53
N ILE A 134 7.81 4.23 3.88
CA ILE A 134 6.43 4.39 4.32
C ILE A 134 5.80 5.59 3.61
N GLY A 135 4.63 5.39 3.00
CA GLY A 135 3.83 6.44 2.38
C GLY A 135 2.42 6.46 2.96
N LEU A 136 2.08 7.55 3.67
CA LEU A 136 0.79 7.79 4.32
C LEU A 136 0.16 9.11 3.86
N GLU A 137 0.68 9.71 2.79
CA GLU A 137 0.26 11.01 2.28
C GLU A 137 -1.22 11.03 1.89
N ARG A 138 -1.89 12.17 2.07
CA ARG A 138 -3.29 12.38 1.64
C ARG A 138 -4.28 11.33 2.13
N ALA A 139 -4.02 10.73 3.30
CA ALA A 139 -5.01 10.03 4.10
C ALA A 139 -5.55 10.97 5.18
N HIS A 140 -6.79 10.77 5.64
CA HIS A 140 -7.40 11.56 6.72
C HIS A 140 -6.98 11.04 8.10
N LEU A 141 -5.70 10.70 8.24
CA LEU A 141 -5.11 10.16 9.47
C LEU A 141 -4.79 11.29 10.45
N SER A 142 -5.00 11.03 11.73
CA SER A 142 -4.62 11.90 12.84
C SER A 142 -3.59 11.21 13.75
N GLY A 143 -3.07 11.90 14.76
CA GLY A 143 -2.09 11.37 15.70
C GLY A 143 -0.63 11.67 15.35
N THR A 144 0.25 11.44 16.30
CA THR A 144 1.70 11.69 16.20
C THR A 144 2.43 10.42 15.79
N ILE A 145 3.29 10.50 14.78
CA ILE A 145 4.34 9.50 14.59
C ILE A 145 5.32 9.71 15.76
N ASN A 146 5.35 8.79 16.73
CA ASN A 146 6.33 8.86 17.80
C ASN A 146 7.71 8.52 17.23
N TYR A 147 8.47 9.56 16.89
CA TYR A 147 9.80 9.51 16.25
C TYR A 147 10.92 8.97 17.15
N HIS A 148 10.65 8.10 18.12
CA HIS A 148 11.69 7.72 19.08
C HIS A 148 12.80 6.81 18.51
N THR A 149 12.72 6.33 17.27
CA THR A 149 13.77 5.50 16.67
C THR A 149 13.79 5.55 15.13
N TYR A 150 14.11 6.70 14.52
CA TYR A 150 14.65 6.69 13.15
C TYR A 150 15.82 7.67 13.03
N PRO A 151 16.99 7.24 12.50
CA PRO A 151 17.99 8.19 12.04
C PRO A 151 17.38 8.97 10.87
N LEU A 152 17.45 10.29 10.99
CA LEU A 152 16.94 11.32 10.07
C LEU A 152 17.06 10.90 8.60
N ILE A 153 15.93 10.64 7.94
CA ILE A 153 15.90 10.57 6.47
C ILE A 153 16.05 12.02 5.96
N PRO A 154 17.07 12.34 5.15
CA PRO A 154 17.26 13.69 4.64
C PRO A 154 16.06 14.16 3.81
N CYS A 155 15.67 15.43 3.95
CA CYS A 155 14.54 16.03 3.18
C CYS A 155 14.69 15.91 1.65
N SER A 156 15.88 15.60 1.13
CA SER A 156 16.11 15.36 -0.30
C SER A 156 15.21 14.28 -0.89
N ASP A 157 14.87 13.26 -0.10
CA ASP A 157 14.13 12.09 -0.59
C ASP A 157 12.61 12.37 -0.65
N TRP A 158 12.13 13.28 0.20
CA TRP A 158 10.74 13.79 0.15
C TRP A 158 10.49 14.70 -1.05
N LEU A 159 11.51 15.47 -1.46
CA LEU A 159 11.43 16.33 -2.65
C LEU A 159 11.33 15.51 -3.93
N LEU A 160 12.03 14.38 -4.03
CA LEU A 160 12.05 13.52 -5.22
C LEU A 160 10.68 12.86 -5.49
N GLY A 161 9.99 12.39 -4.45
CA GLY A 161 8.63 11.86 -4.57
C GLY A 161 7.62 12.93 -4.99
N SER A 162 7.79 14.15 -4.46
CA SER A 162 6.92 15.29 -4.75
C SER A 162 7.12 15.87 -6.15
N LEU A 163 8.36 15.89 -6.65
CA LEU A 163 8.68 16.31 -8.03
C LEU A 163 8.10 15.32 -9.06
N HIS A 164 8.22 14.02 -8.80
CA HIS A 164 7.63 13.00 -9.68
C HIS A 164 6.11 13.12 -9.76
N ALA A 165 5.44 13.41 -8.64
CA ALA A 165 4.00 13.66 -8.59
C ALA A 165 3.59 14.96 -9.31
N ALA A 166 4.43 16.00 -9.28
CA ALA A 166 4.18 17.27 -9.95
C ALA A 166 4.34 17.18 -11.48
N GLN A 167 5.34 16.43 -11.98
CA GLN A 167 5.59 16.27 -13.42
C GLN A 167 4.47 15.54 -14.16
N GLN A 168 3.69 14.69 -13.49
CA GLN A 168 2.61 13.94 -14.13
C GLN A 168 1.27 14.70 -14.21
N LYS A 169 1.14 15.89 -13.59
CA LYS A 169 -0.13 16.65 -13.53
C LYS A 169 -0.27 17.86 -14.46
N GLY A 170 0.73 18.19 -15.27
CA GLY A 170 0.57 19.13 -16.40
C GLY A 170 -0.08 20.48 -16.07
N ARG A 171 0.16 21.07 -14.88
CA ARG A 171 -0.32 22.42 -14.52
C ARG A 171 0.83 23.31 -14.10
N GLY A 172 0.97 24.45 -14.79
CA GLY A 172 2.01 25.44 -14.54
C GLY A 172 1.79 26.19 -13.22
N ASP A 173 2.55 25.83 -12.20
CA ASP A 173 3.46 26.72 -11.45
C ASP A 173 4.19 25.86 -10.40
N TYR A 174 5.33 25.31 -10.82
CA TYR A 174 6.17 24.43 -10.02
C TYR A 174 6.93 25.17 -8.90
N ARG A 175 7.11 26.49 -9.03
CA ARG A 175 7.94 27.27 -8.09
C ARG A 175 7.22 27.55 -6.78
N GLY A 176 5.90 27.71 -6.80
CA GLY A 176 5.11 27.90 -5.58
C GLY A 176 5.03 26.64 -4.71
N PHE A 177 4.76 25.49 -5.34
CA PHE A 177 4.59 24.22 -4.63
C PHE A 177 5.90 23.70 -4.01
N VAL A 178 7.02 23.83 -4.71
CA VAL A 178 8.34 23.45 -4.19
C VAL A 178 8.76 24.35 -3.02
N LYS A 179 8.44 25.66 -3.05
CA LYS A 179 8.71 26.58 -1.94
C LYS A 179 7.88 26.25 -0.69
N GLU A 180 6.65 25.79 -0.86
CA GLU A 180 5.76 25.43 0.25
C GLU A 180 6.20 24.12 0.93
N ILE A 181 6.74 23.17 0.16
CA ILE A 181 7.34 21.94 0.71
C ILE A 181 8.68 22.24 1.38
N ALA A 182 9.52 23.10 0.78
CA ALA A 182 10.79 23.50 1.36
C ALA A 182 10.64 24.19 2.72
N LYS A 183 9.58 24.99 2.92
CA LYS A 183 9.24 25.61 4.22
C LYS A 183 8.89 24.63 5.33
N ARG A 184 8.55 23.38 5.00
CA ARG A 184 8.24 22.33 5.99
C ARG A 184 9.46 21.49 6.38
N CYS A 185 10.62 21.80 5.81
CA CYS A 185 11.92 21.19 6.10
C CYS A 185 12.86 22.11 6.91
N GLU A 186 12.43 23.33 7.27
CA GLU A 186 13.07 24.22 8.25
C GLU A 186 12.39 24.09 9.62
#